data_AF-A0A933QA79-F1
#
_entry.id   AF-A0A933QA79-F1
#
_cell.length_a   1.000
_cell.length_b   1.000
_cell.length_c   1.000
_cell.angle_alpha   90.00
_cell.angle_beta   90.00
_cell.angle_gamma   90.00
#
_symmetry.space_group_name_H-M   'P 1'
#
loop_
_entity.id
_entity.type
_entity.pdbx_description
1 polymer ?
#
loop_
_entity_poly.entity_id
_entity_poly.type
_entity_poly.pdbx_seq_one_letter_code
_entity_poly.pdbx_strand_id
1 'polypeptide(L)' 'MLKKYFKSRQKILKFLGAHAEYNAFLHCVSGIGLGILITYPLVGAHPIRWAVVFLTVGVLGHLYPLVVEK' A
#
# COMPACT_ATOMS: atom_id res chain seq x y z
N MET A 1 -9.18 -15.60 17.73
CA MET A 1 -8.65 -15.11 16.45
C MET A 1 -9.09 -13.67 16.13
N LEU A 2 -10.41 -13.38 16.12
CA LEU A 2 -10.97 -12.07 15.74
C LEU A 2 -10.39 -10.85 16.49
N LYS A 3 -10.21 -10.93 17.81
CA LYS A 3 -9.67 -9.82 18.62
C LYS A 3 -8.30 -9.32 18.16
N LYS A 4 -7.42 -10.22 17.69
CA LYS A 4 -6.08 -9.86 17.20
C LYS A 4 -6.15 -9.02 15.93
N TYR A 5 -7.04 -9.39 15.00
CA TYR A 5 -7.25 -8.62 13.76
C TYR A 5 -7.77 -7.22 14.02
N PHE A 6 -8.73 -7.06 14.93
CA PHE A 6 -9.24 -5.74 15.31
C PHE A 6 -8.13 -4.85 15.89
N LYS A 7 -7.28 -5.40 16.75
CA LYS A 7 -6.14 -4.66 17.33
C LYS A 7 -5.13 -4.23 16.27
N SER A 8 -4.76 -5.14 15.35
CA SER A 8 -3.86 -4.82 14.24
C SER A 8 -4.44 -3.74 13.32
N ARG A 9 -5.73 -3.82 12.99
CA ARG A 9 -6.42 -2.82 12.18
C ARG A 9 -6.44 -1.46 12.85
N GLN A 10 -6.78 -1.40 14.14
CA GLN A 10 -6.79 -0.14 14.89
C GLN A 10 -5.41 0.52 14.93
N LYS A 11 -4.35 -0.28 15.07
CA LYS A 11 -2.96 0.21 15.06
C LYS A 11 -2.60 0.85 13.72
N ILE A 12 -2.88 0.15 12.61
CA ILE A 12 -2.66 0.69 11.26
C ILE A 12 -3.45 1.98 11.05
N LEU A 13 -4.74 2.00 11.39
CA LEU A 13 -5.59 3.18 11.20
C LEU A 13 -5.14 4.37 12.04
N LYS A 14 -4.73 4.13 13.29
CA LYS A 14 -4.21 5.17 14.17
C LYS A 14 -2.93 5.77 13.60
N PHE A 15 -1.99 4.93 13.18
CA PHE A 15 -0.73 5.40 12.60
C PHE A 15 -0.94 6.18 11.31
N LEU A 16 -1.67 5.61 10.35
CA LEU A 16 -1.92 6.25 9.05
C LEU A 16 -2.77 7.51 9.19
N GLY A 17 -3.69 7.56 10.16
CA GLY A 17 -4.47 8.76 10.48
C GLY A 17 -3.62 9.88 11.08
N ALA A 18 -2.59 9.53 11.87
CA ALA A 18 -1.65 10.50 12.43
C ALA A 18 -0.60 10.99 11.42
N HIS A 19 -0.31 10.21 10.38
CA HIS A 19 0.71 10.50 9.37
C HIS A 19 0.07 10.64 7.98
N ALA A 20 -0.70 11.70 7.78
CA ALA A 20 -1.47 11.92 6.55
C ALA A 20 -0.60 11.94 5.29
N GLU A 21 0.58 12.58 5.33
CA GLU A 21 1.53 12.63 4.21
C GLU A 21 2.06 11.26 3.83
N TYR A 22 2.41 10.45 4.84
CA TYR A 22 2.85 9.07 4.64
C TYR A 22 1.72 8.22 4.01
N ASN A 23 0.49 8.36 4.53
CA ASN A 23 -0.67 7.67 3.97
C ASN A 23 -0.94 8.07 2.51
N ALA A 24 -0.89 9.37 2.21
CA ALA A 24 -1.02 9.89 0.84
C ALA A 24 0.08 9.35 -0.07
N PHE A 25 1.33 9.34 0.39
CA PHE A 25 2.45 8.76 -0.34
C PHE A 25 2.23 7.29 -0.68
N LEU A 26 1.79 6.47 0.28
CA LEU A 26 1.49 5.06 0.02
C LEU A 26 0.36 4.87 -0.99
N HIS A 27 -0.67 5.72 -0.97
CA HIS A 27 -1.73 5.71 -1.97
C HIS A 27 -1.22 6.11 -3.35
N CYS A 28 -0.35 7.12 -3.45
CA CYS A 28 0.29 7.52 -4.71
C CYS A 28 1.14 6.38 -5.28
N VAL A 29 2.00 5.77 -4.46
CA VAL A 29 2.84 4.62 -4.83
C VAL A 29 1.99 3.45 -5.33
N SER A 30 0.94 3.10 -4.58
CA SER A 30 0.01 2.03 -4.97
C SER A 30 -0.75 2.39 -6.25
N GLY A 31 -1.15 3.65 -6.40
CA GLY A 31 -1.84 4.19 -7.56
C GLY A 31 -1.00 4.12 -8.83
N ILE A 32 0.31 4.36 -8.75
CA ILE A 32 1.25 4.16 -9.89
C ILE A 32 1.26 2.69 -10.30
N GLY A 33 1.34 1.77 -9.34
CA GLY A 33 1.32 0.34 -9.62
C GLY A 33 0.02 -0.13 -10.29
N LEU A 34 -1.13 0.34 -9.78
CA LEU A 34 -2.44 0.09 -10.40
C LEU A 34 -2.56 0.74 -11.77
N GLY A 35 -2.09 1.98 -11.92
CA GLY A 35 -2.09 2.72 -13.17
C GLY A 35 -1.33 1.98 -14.25
N ILE A 36 -0.16 1.42 -13.91
CA ILE A 36 0.55 0.50 -14.80
C ILE A 36 -0.38 -0.66 -15.14
N LEU A 37 -0.86 -1.48 -14.20
CA LEU A 37 -1.72 -2.65 -14.50
C LEU A 37 -2.92 -2.36 -15.42
N ILE A 38 -3.57 -1.22 -15.24
CA ILE A 38 -4.78 -0.86 -15.99
C ILE A 38 -4.45 -0.41 -17.43
N THR A 39 -3.21 0.01 -17.72
CA THR A 39 -2.80 0.38 -19.08
C THR A 39 -2.59 -0.81 -20.04
N TYR A 40 -2.78 -2.05 -19.56
CA TYR A 40 -2.55 -3.28 -20.33
C TYR A 40 -3.35 -3.47 -21.62
N PRO A 41 -4.54 -2.87 -21.85
CA PRO A 41 -5.13 -2.90 -23.19
C PRO A 41 -4.67 -1.74 -24.08
N LEU A 42 -3.98 -0.72 -23.56
CA LEU A 42 -3.64 0.51 -24.30
C LEU A 42 -2.21 0.53 -24.86
N VAL A 43 -1.26 -0.16 -24.19
CA VAL A 43 0.16 -0.15 -24.58
C VAL A 43 0.67 -1.58 -24.60
N GLY A 44 0.99 -2.11 -25.79
CA GLY A 44 1.37 -3.51 -25.99
C GLY A 44 2.60 -3.98 -25.20
N ALA A 45 3.56 -3.08 -24.93
CA ALA A 45 4.70 -3.35 -24.05
C ALA A 45 4.38 -2.91 -22.62
N HIS A 46 4.12 -3.88 -21.74
CA HIS A 46 3.61 -3.59 -20.41
C HIS A 46 4.64 -3.79 -19.30
N PRO A 47 5.00 -2.75 -18.53
CA PRO A 47 6.02 -2.84 -17.49
C PRO A 47 5.52 -3.51 -16.19
N ILE A 48 4.99 -4.74 -16.28
CA ILE A 48 4.37 -5.48 -15.16
C ILE A 48 5.32 -5.58 -13.95
N ARG A 49 6.62 -5.74 -14.18
CA ARG A 49 7.61 -5.79 -13.08
C ARG A 49 7.52 -4.56 -12.18
N TRP A 50 7.36 -3.38 -12.77
CA TRP A 50 7.26 -2.14 -12.02
C TRP A 50 5.93 -2.03 -11.27
N ALA A 51 4.82 -2.48 -11.86
CA ALA A 51 3.56 -2.58 -11.14
C ALA A 51 3.68 -3.44 -9.87
N VAL A 52 4.30 -4.62 -9.98
CA VAL A 52 4.51 -5.52 -8.85
C VAL A 52 5.37 -4.85 -7.77
N VAL A 53 6.44 -4.16 -8.14
CA VAL A 53 7.30 -3.43 -7.20
C VAL A 53 6.50 -2.35 -6.46
N PHE A 54 5.81 -1.47 -7.19
CA PHE A 54 5.05 -0.37 -6.59
C PHE A 54 3.93 -0.87 -5.68
N LEU A 55 3.19 -1.90 -6.09
CA LEU A 55 2.15 -2.49 -5.26
C LEU A 55 2.72 -3.18 -4.02
N THR A 56 3.84 -3.88 -4.16
CA THR A 56 4.50 -4.55 -3.03
C THR A 56 4.97 -3.52 -2.00
N VAL A 57 5.63 -2.43 -2.45
CA VAL A 57 6.05 -1.34 -1.57
C VAL A 57 4.84 -0.68 -0.92
N GLY A 58 3.77 -0.41 -1.67
CA GLY A 58 2.53 0.14 -1.15
C GLY A 58 1.92 -0.73 -0.05
N VAL A 59 1.78 -2.03 -0.28
CA VAL A 59 1.23 -2.98 0.70
C VAL A 59 2.12 -3.09 1.94
N LEU A 60 3.43 -3.26 1.75
CA LEU A 60 4.38 -3.35 2.87
C LEU A 60 4.38 -2.07 3.70
N GLY A 61 4.29 -0.90 3.06
CA GLY A 61 4.18 0.39 3.74
C GLY A 61 2.90 0.53 4.58
N HIS A 62 1.77 -0.02 4.14
CA HIS A 62 0.54 -0.05 4.93
C HIS A 62 0.63 -1.03 6.12
N LEU A 63 1.46 -2.07 6.01
CA LEU A 63 1.69 -3.05 7.06
C LEU A 63 2.80 -2.63 8.04
N TYR A 64 3.67 -1.69 7.65
CA TYR A 64 4.76 -1.16 8.45
C TYR A 64 4.39 -0.77 9.90
N PRO A 65 3.22 -0.16 10.17
CA PRO A 65 2.82 0.20 11.54
C PRO A 65 2.68 -1.01 12.48
N LEU A 66 2.45 -2.22 11.94
CA LEU A 66 2.37 -3.43 12.75
C LEU A 66 3.72 -3.83 13.36
N VAL A 67 4.83 -3.39 12.75
CA VAL A 67 6.19 -3.76 13.14
C VAL A 67 6.86 -2.68 13.97
N VAL A 68 6.61 -1.40 13.64
CA VAL A 68 7.37 -0.27 14.22
C VAL A 68 6.71 0.39 15.40
N GLU A 69 5.39 0.57 15.38
CA GLU A 69 4.68 0.92 16.59
C GLU A 69 4.67 -0.37 17.44
N LYS A 70 4.98 -0.34 18.75
CA LYS A 70 4.89 -1.51 19.65
C LYS A 70 3.59 -1.46 20.43
#